data_AF-A0A7M4E021-F1
#
_entry.id   AF-A0A7M4E021-F1
#
_cell.length_a   1.000
_cell.length_b   1.000
_cell.length_c   1.000
_cell.angle_alpha   90.00
_cell.angle_beta   90.00
_cell.angle_gamma   90.00
#
_symmetry.space_group_name_H-M   'P 1'
#
loop_
_entity.id
_entity.type
_entity.pdbx_description
1 polymer ?
#
loop_
_entity_poly.entity_id
_entity_poly.type
_entity_poly.pdbx_seq_one_letter_code
_entity_poly.pdbx_strand_id
1 'polypeptide(L)'
;MQNFISLLTWKKMFLEMVVWLQSCGAFNYCGTNQWIPVIMPIAPYIIRTIRDPEKPNTLEELEVVTESCVEVHEINEEEYLVIIRFTPTVPHCSLATLIGLCLRIKLQRCLPFKHKLEIYISEGTHSTEEDINKQINDKERVAAAMENPNLREIVEQCVTEPD
;
A
#
# COMPACT_ATOMS: atom_id res chain seq x y z
N MET A 1 -4.89 -0.97 24.23
CA MET A 1 -4.98 0.51 24.11
C MET A 1 -3.67 1.16 23.61
N GLN A 2 -2.60 0.41 23.31
CA GLN A 2 -1.38 0.96 22.69
C GLN A 2 -1.49 1.23 21.17
N ASN A 3 -2.30 0.46 20.42
CA ASN A 3 -2.30 0.54 18.94
C ASN A 3 -3.00 1.78 18.35
N PHE A 4 -3.74 2.54 19.15
CA PHE A 4 -4.34 3.81 18.70
C PHE A 4 -3.35 4.98 18.80
N ILE A 5 -2.33 4.85 19.67
CA ILE A 5 -1.32 5.88 19.91
C ILE A 5 -0.26 5.86 18.81
N SER A 6 0.14 4.68 18.29
CA SER A 6 1.11 4.59 17.19
C SER A 6 0.57 5.15 15.87
N LEU A 7 -0.71 4.91 15.56
CA LEU A 7 -1.40 5.50 14.41
C LEU A 7 -1.51 7.04 14.52
N LEU A 8 -1.68 7.57 15.73
CA LEU A 8 -1.69 9.01 16.00
C LEU A 8 -0.29 9.62 15.91
N THR A 9 0.75 8.95 16.39
CA THR A 9 2.14 9.46 16.29
C THR A 9 2.67 9.38 14.87
N TRP A 10 2.29 8.39 14.07
CA TRP A 10 2.69 8.30 12.67
C TRP A 10 1.91 9.26 11.78
N LYS A 11 0.60 9.40 11.98
CA LYS A 11 -0.16 10.49 11.34
C LYS A 11 0.43 11.84 11.71
N LYS A 12 0.84 12.04 12.97
CA LYS A 12 1.44 13.29 13.43
C LYS A 12 2.86 13.50 12.89
N MET A 13 3.70 12.46 12.81
CA MET A 13 5.04 12.53 12.22
C MET A 13 4.98 12.75 10.71
N PHE A 14 4.01 12.12 10.03
CA PHE A 14 3.73 12.36 8.61
C PHE A 14 3.17 13.76 8.38
N LEU A 15 2.22 14.22 9.21
CA LEU A 15 1.68 15.58 9.13
C LEU A 15 2.76 16.62 9.46
N GLU A 16 3.63 16.36 10.44
CA GLU A 16 4.78 17.21 10.78
C GLU A 16 5.83 17.20 9.67
N MET A 17 6.07 16.08 8.99
CA MET A 17 6.95 16.00 7.82
C MET A 17 6.37 16.78 6.63
N VAL A 18 5.06 16.65 6.38
CA VAL A 18 4.34 17.45 5.36
C VAL A 18 4.36 18.94 5.71
N VAL A 19 4.11 19.31 6.97
CA VAL A 19 4.15 20.70 7.45
C VAL A 19 5.57 21.27 7.42
N TRP A 20 6.59 20.45 7.68
CA TRP A 20 8.00 20.82 7.56
C TRP A 20 8.40 21.06 6.10
N LEU A 21 7.97 20.18 5.17
CA LEU A 21 8.15 20.37 3.74
C LEU A 21 7.44 21.64 3.21
N GLN A 22 6.26 21.96 3.74
CA GLN A 22 5.56 23.22 3.45
C GLN A 22 6.29 24.44 4.01
N SER A 23 6.90 24.32 5.20
CA SER A 23 7.63 25.42 5.87
C SER A 23 9.00 25.71 5.27
N CYS A 24 9.65 24.73 4.63
CA CYS A 24 10.95 24.89 3.99
C CYS A 24 10.92 25.65 2.65
N GLY A 25 9.75 26.09 2.16
CA GLY A 25 9.67 26.89 0.94
C GLY A 25 10.04 26.14 -0.36
N ALA A 26 10.20 24.82 -0.32
CA ALA A 26 10.31 23.94 -1.49
C ALA A 26 8.97 23.84 -2.29
N PHE A 27 7.96 24.60 -1.86
CA PHE A 27 6.59 24.60 -2.34
C PHE A 27 6.25 25.84 -3.18
N ASN A 28 7.23 26.46 -3.82
CA ASN A 28 6.96 27.43 -4.90
C ASN A 28 6.99 26.69 -6.24
N TYR A 29 5.94 25.91 -6.52
CA TYR A 29 5.67 25.42 -7.87
C TYR A 29 4.29 25.84 -8.32
N CYS A 30 4.30 26.75 -9.28
CA CYS A 30 3.17 27.17 -10.08
C CYS A 30 2.56 25.95 -10.81
N GLY A 31 1.39 25.48 -10.37
CA GLY A 31 0.36 25.01 -11.30
C GLY A 31 0.31 23.55 -11.77
N THR A 32 1.18 22.62 -11.37
CA THR A 32 1.01 21.18 -11.70
C THR A 32 1.64 20.24 -10.67
N ASN A 33 0.92 19.17 -10.30
CA ASN A 33 1.39 17.89 -9.70
C ASN A 33 2.00 17.95 -8.28
N GLN A 34 1.24 18.47 -7.32
CA GLN A 34 1.67 18.76 -5.96
C GLN A 34 2.12 17.55 -5.11
N TRP A 35 1.57 16.35 -5.33
CA TRP A 35 1.85 15.18 -4.49
C TRP A 35 2.73 14.11 -5.14
N ILE A 36 2.83 14.04 -6.48
CA ILE A 36 3.66 13.02 -7.16
C ILE A 36 5.10 12.92 -6.62
N PRO A 37 5.87 14.03 -6.49
CA PRO A 37 7.26 13.95 -6.00
C PRO A 37 7.34 13.48 -4.54
N VAL A 38 6.23 13.53 -3.80
CA VAL A 38 6.11 13.03 -2.43
C VAL A 38 5.66 11.56 -2.42
N ILE A 39 4.74 11.16 -3.31
CA ILE A 39 4.16 9.82 -3.33
C ILE A 39 5.15 8.79 -3.86
N MET A 40 5.87 9.11 -4.94
CA MET A 40 6.79 8.18 -5.60
C MET A 40 7.83 7.56 -4.64
N PRO A 41 8.50 8.32 -3.75
CA PRO A 41 9.42 7.73 -2.78
C PRO A 41 8.70 7.08 -1.58
N ILE A 42 7.48 7.52 -1.24
CA ILE A 42 6.79 7.07 -0.02
C ILE A 42 6.03 5.76 -0.21
N ALA A 43 5.37 5.55 -1.35
CA ALA A 43 4.57 4.35 -1.57
C ALA A 43 5.41 3.05 -1.54
N PRO A 44 6.57 2.95 -2.24
CA PRO A 44 7.49 1.83 -2.09
C PRO A 44 7.99 1.66 -0.64
N TYR A 45 8.29 2.77 0.05
CA TYR A 45 8.75 2.76 1.43
C TYR A 45 7.73 2.15 2.39
N ILE A 46 6.44 2.41 2.17
CA ILE A 46 5.36 1.87 2.98
C ILE A 46 5.21 0.37 2.75
N ILE A 47 5.19 -0.07 1.49
CA ILE A 47 4.88 -1.48 1.14
C ILE A 47 6.04 -2.44 1.40
N ARG A 48 7.29 -1.97 1.30
CA ARG A 48 8.48 -2.82 1.53
C ARG A 48 8.60 -3.36 2.95
N THR A 49 7.97 -2.69 3.92
CA THR A 49 7.99 -3.09 5.34
C THR A 49 6.92 -4.12 5.70
N ILE A 50 5.99 -4.41 4.79
CA ILE A 50 4.94 -5.42 5.00
C ILE A 50 5.61 -6.79 5.11
N ARG A 51 5.17 -7.60 6.07
CA ARG A 51 5.62 -8.98 6.25
C ARG A 51 4.82 -9.94 5.39
N ASP A 52 5.48 -11.00 4.96
CA ASP A 52 4.81 -12.09 4.29
C ASP A 52 3.90 -12.87 5.28
N PRO A 53 2.70 -13.29 4.89
CA PRO A 53 1.79 -14.03 5.77
C PRO A 53 2.31 -15.41 6.22
N GLU A 54 3.22 -16.01 5.45
CA GLU A 54 3.77 -17.35 5.70
C GLU A 54 5.21 -17.32 6.19
N LYS A 55 5.97 -16.28 5.81
CA LYS A 55 7.40 -16.15 6.14
C LYS A 55 7.67 -14.96 7.08
N PRO A 56 8.67 -15.04 7.95
CA PRO A 56 9.05 -13.94 8.84
C PRO A 56 9.72 -12.76 8.11
N ASN A 57 9.91 -12.86 6.79
CA ASN A 57 10.59 -11.89 5.95
C ASN A 57 9.63 -10.81 5.44
N THR A 58 10.18 -9.67 5.02
CA THR A 58 9.39 -8.62 4.35
C THR A 58 9.15 -8.93 2.88
N LEU A 59 8.16 -8.26 2.28
CA LEU A 59 7.87 -8.39 0.85
C LEU A 59 9.06 -7.95 -0.03
N GLU A 60 9.89 -7.02 0.44
CA GLU A 60 11.10 -6.58 -0.27
C GLU A 60 12.21 -7.62 -0.20
N GLU A 61 12.45 -8.23 0.98
CA GLU A 61 13.43 -9.31 1.15
C GLU A 61 13.12 -10.53 0.29
N LEU A 62 11.83 -10.73 -0.03
CA LEU A 62 11.34 -11.81 -0.86
C LEU A 62 11.18 -11.42 -2.34
N GLU A 63 11.60 -10.21 -2.72
CA GLU A 63 11.47 -9.65 -4.07
C GLU A 63 10.02 -9.65 -4.61
N VAL A 64 9.03 -9.66 -3.71
CA VAL A 64 7.60 -9.62 -4.05
C VAL A 64 7.19 -8.23 -4.54
N VAL A 65 7.78 -7.19 -3.94
CA VAL A 65 7.60 -5.79 -4.30
C VAL A 65 8.97 -5.12 -4.46
N THR A 66 9.06 -4.18 -5.40
CA THR A 66 10.26 -3.38 -5.67
C THR A 66 9.87 -1.93 -5.91
N GLU A 67 10.81 -0.99 -5.86
CA GLU A 67 10.50 0.42 -6.17
C GLU A 67 9.94 0.60 -7.59
N SER A 68 10.41 -0.19 -8.55
CA SER A 68 9.97 -0.17 -9.94
C SER A 68 8.56 -0.73 -10.17
N CYS A 69 7.98 -1.41 -9.17
CA CYS A 69 6.67 -2.02 -9.29
C CYS A 69 5.50 -1.07 -8.95
N VAL A 70 5.83 0.14 -8.47
CA VAL A 70 4.88 1.18 -8.10
C VAL A 70 4.87 2.27 -9.15
N GLU A 71 3.69 2.56 -9.69
CA GLU A 71 3.45 3.67 -10.60
C GLU A 71 2.42 4.62 -10.00
N VAL A 72 2.63 5.92 -10.19
CA VAL A 72 1.72 6.95 -9.70
C VAL A 72 1.36 7.84 -10.87
N HIS A 73 0.08 7.88 -11.19
CA HIS A 73 -0.49 8.71 -12.25
C HIS A 73 -1.42 9.75 -11.64
N GLU A 74 -1.46 10.95 -12.21
CA GLU A 74 -2.44 11.96 -11.84
C GLU A 74 -3.71 11.77 -12.66
N ILE A 75 -4.85 11.68 -11.98
CA ILE A 75 -6.16 11.65 -12.65
C ILE A 75 -6.67 13.08 -12.77
N ASN A 76 -6.67 13.82 -11.65
CA ASN A 76 -7.14 15.19 -11.52
C ASN A 76 -6.27 15.95 -10.50
N GLU A 77 -6.44 17.27 -10.39
CA GLU A 77 -5.66 18.14 -9.48
C GLU A 77 -5.59 17.66 -8.01
N GLU A 78 -6.62 16.94 -7.54
CA GLU A 78 -6.71 16.41 -6.17
C GLU A 78 -6.83 14.87 -6.11
N GLU A 79 -6.70 14.15 -7.22
CA GLU A 79 -6.91 12.70 -7.26
C GLU A 79 -5.82 11.97 -8.03
N TYR A 80 -5.20 10.99 -7.36
CA TYR A 80 -4.08 10.22 -7.88
C TYR A 80 -4.47 8.75 -8.08
N LEU A 81 -3.88 8.10 -9.08
CA LEU A 81 -3.96 6.66 -9.30
C LEU A 81 -2.61 6.04 -8.91
N VAL A 82 -2.63 5.19 -7.89
CA VAL A 82 -1.46 4.40 -7.50
C VAL A 82 -1.67 2.99 -8.04
N ILE A 83 -0.78 2.57 -8.95
CA ILE A 83 -0.78 1.23 -9.54
C ILE A 83 0.38 0.46 -8.91
N ILE A 84 0.12 -0.75 -8.44
CA ILE A 84 1.13 -1.62 -7.85
C ILE A 84 1.09 -2.97 -8.52
N ARG A 85 2.25 -3.40 -9.01
CA ARG A 85 2.45 -4.75 -9.52
C ARG A 85 3.23 -5.55 -8.49
N PHE A 86 2.81 -6.77 -8.17
CA PHE A 86 3.57 -7.60 -7.24
C PHE A 86 3.67 -9.04 -7.76
N THR A 87 4.74 -9.72 -7.36
CA THR A 87 5.01 -11.10 -7.77
C THR A 87 4.94 -12.00 -6.54
N PRO A 88 3.90 -12.82 -6.36
CA PRO A 88 3.79 -13.67 -5.18
C PRO A 88 4.94 -14.67 -5.11
N THR A 89 5.40 -15.00 -3.89
CA THR A 89 6.53 -15.92 -3.68
C THR A 89 6.24 -17.35 -4.11
N VAL A 90 4.96 -17.75 -4.09
CA VAL A 90 4.47 -19.07 -4.51
C VAL A 90 3.19 -18.91 -5.33
N PRO A 91 2.95 -19.79 -6.32
CA PRO A 91 1.75 -19.75 -7.15
C PRO A 91 0.53 -20.36 -6.42
N HIS A 92 0.27 -19.90 -5.19
CA HIS A 92 -0.91 -20.26 -4.42
C HIS A 92 -1.87 -19.08 -4.37
N CYS A 93 -3.08 -19.28 -4.91
CA CYS A 93 -4.12 -18.25 -5.03
C CYS A 93 -4.39 -17.50 -3.72
N SER A 94 -4.43 -18.23 -2.60
CA SER A 94 -4.75 -17.67 -1.28
C SER A 94 -3.71 -16.66 -0.80
N LEU A 95 -2.42 -16.95 -1.01
CA LEU A 95 -1.34 -16.10 -0.54
C LEU A 95 -1.29 -14.80 -1.36
N ALA A 96 -1.45 -14.90 -2.67
CA ALA A 96 -1.48 -13.74 -3.55
C ALA A 96 -2.65 -12.78 -3.19
N THR A 97 -3.85 -13.32 -2.91
CA THR A 97 -4.98 -12.51 -2.44
C THR A 97 -4.68 -11.84 -1.09
N LEU A 98 -4.06 -12.56 -0.14
CA LEU A 98 -3.70 -12.00 1.17
C LEU A 98 -2.66 -10.88 1.05
N ILE A 99 -1.61 -11.07 0.25
CA ILE A 99 -0.59 -10.05 -0.03
C ILE A 99 -1.24 -8.80 -0.64
N GLY A 100 -2.11 -8.97 -1.64
CA GLY A 100 -2.86 -7.87 -2.24
C GLY A 100 -3.74 -7.13 -1.24
N LEU A 101 -4.41 -7.85 -0.32
CA LEU A 101 -5.15 -7.24 0.79
C LEU A 101 -4.24 -6.42 1.71
N CYS A 102 -3.08 -6.96 2.10
CA CYS A 102 -2.13 -6.26 2.97
C CYS A 102 -1.63 -4.96 2.35
N LEU A 103 -1.24 -5.01 1.07
CA LEU A 103 -0.83 -3.84 0.28
C LEU A 103 -1.94 -2.77 0.28
N ARG A 104 -3.17 -3.18 -0.02
CA ARG A 104 -4.33 -2.28 -0.07
C ARG A 104 -4.58 -1.58 1.24
N ILE A 105 -4.61 -2.33 2.33
CA ILE A 105 -4.91 -1.80 3.66
C ILE A 105 -3.79 -0.91 4.17
N LYS A 106 -2.51 -1.28 3.98
CA LYS A 106 -1.38 -0.45 4.40
C LYS A 106 -1.39 0.90 3.68
N LEU A 107 -1.59 0.92 2.37
CA LEU A 107 -1.61 2.17 1.59
C LEU A 107 -2.83 3.04 1.90
N GLN A 108 -4.01 2.43 2.04
CA GLN A 108 -5.21 3.17 2.45
C GLN A 108 -5.06 3.83 3.83
N ARG A 109 -4.25 3.26 4.73
CA ARG A 109 -4.00 3.82 6.07
C ARG A 109 -2.91 4.89 6.08
N CYS A 110 -1.88 4.71 5.25
CA CYS A 110 -0.66 5.53 5.30
C CYS A 110 -0.68 6.72 4.31
N LEU A 111 -1.45 6.66 3.22
CA LEU A 111 -1.54 7.74 2.24
C LEU A 111 -2.66 8.75 2.63
N PRO A 112 -2.34 10.03 2.93
CA PRO A 112 -3.33 10.98 3.42
C PRO A 112 -4.06 11.78 2.32
N PHE A 113 -3.80 11.51 1.05
CA PHE A 113 -4.43 12.18 -0.10
C PHE A 113 -5.50 11.29 -0.74
N LYS A 114 -6.39 11.87 -1.53
CA LYS A 114 -7.40 11.11 -2.26
C LYS A 114 -6.75 10.33 -3.40
N HIS A 115 -6.86 9.02 -3.35
CA HIS A 115 -6.26 8.14 -4.34
C HIS A 115 -7.14 6.97 -4.70
N LYS A 116 -7.02 6.54 -5.96
CA LYS A 116 -7.44 5.23 -6.43
C LYS A 116 -6.23 4.31 -6.34
N LEU A 117 -6.46 3.10 -5.83
CA LEU A 117 -5.44 2.07 -5.76
C LEU A 117 -5.85 0.93 -6.68
N GLU A 118 -4.96 0.59 -7.59
CA GLU A 118 -5.08 -0.58 -8.44
C GLU A 118 -3.89 -1.51 -8.17
N ILE A 119 -4.17 -2.75 -7.81
CA ILE A 119 -3.15 -3.75 -7.52
C ILE A 119 -3.28 -4.85 -8.56
N TYR A 120 -2.15 -5.25 -9.14
CA TYR A 120 -2.06 -6.30 -10.13
C TYR A 120 -0.99 -7.30 -9.73
N ILE A 121 -1.25 -8.57 -9.97
CA ILE A 121 -0.22 -9.60 -9.99
C ILE A 121 0.55 -9.50 -11.31
N SER A 122 1.85 -9.76 -11.28
CA SER A 122 2.68 -9.82 -12.49
C SER A 122 2.23 -10.94 -13.44
N GLU A 123 2.08 -10.61 -14.72
CA GLU A 123 1.53 -11.51 -15.75
C GLU A 123 2.29 -12.83 -15.86
N GLY A 124 1.54 -13.93 -16.00
CA GLY A 124 2.10 -15.26 -16.31
C GLY A 124 2.62 -16.03 -15.10
N THR A 125 2.43 -15.48 -13.90
CA THR A 125 2.79 -16.14 -12.63
C THR A 125 1.70 -17.07 -12.10
N HIS A 126 0.46 -16.94 -12.60
CA HIS A 126 -0.68 -17.62 -11.99
C HIS A 126 -1.87 -17.84 -12.93
N SER A 127 -2.49 -19.04 -12.89
CA SER A 127 -3.64 -19.38 -13.77
C SER A 127 -4.95 -18.68 -13.41
N THR A 128 -5.06 -18.11 -12.20
CA THR A 128 -6.24 -17.35 -11.71
C THR A 128 -5.91 -15.88 -11.44
N GLU A 129 -4.86 -15.37 -12.06
CA GLU A 129 -4.40 -13.99 -11.92
C GLU A 129 -5.53 -12.96 -12.11
N GLU A 130 -6.33 -13.11 -13.17
CA GLU A 130 -7.44 -12.20 -13.48
C GLU A 130 -8.50 -12.18 -12.36
N ASP A 131 -8.84 -13.34 -11.82
CA ASP A 131 -9.81 -13.46 -10.73
C ASP A 131 -9.29 -12.83 -9.44
N ILE A 132 -8.00 -13.00 -9.14
CA ILE A 132 -7.38 -12.39 -7.96
C ILE A 132 -7.31 -10.87 -8.13
N ASN A 133 -6.90 -10.38 -9.31
CA ASN A 133 -6.89 -8.96 -9.64
C ASN A 133 -8.29 -8.34 -9.48
N LYS A 134 -9.35 -9.05 -9.91
CA LYS A 134 -10.73 -8.59 -9.68
C LYS A 134 -11.08 -8.56 -8.18
N GLN A 135 -10.71 -9.59 -7.43
CA GLN A 135 -11.01 -9.68 -6.00
C GLN A 135 -10.33 -8.59 -5.17
N ILE A 136 -9.05 -8.31 -5.42
CA ILE A 136 -8.27 -7.33 -4.64
C ILE A 136 -8.69 -5.88 -4.96
N ASN A 137 -9.14 -5.61 -6.19
CA ASN A 137 -9.57 -4.27 -6.61
C ASN A 137 -11.04 -3.97 -6.29
N ASP A 138 -11.89 -4.99 -6.12
CA ASP A 138 -13.27 -4.84 -5.67
C ASP A 138 -13.32 -4.29 -4.23
N LYS A 139 -13.86 -3.08 -4.06
CA LYS A 139 -13.92 -2.38 -2.77
C LYS A 139 -14.86 -3.07 -1.79
N GLU A 140 -15.99 -3.59 -2.27
CA GLU A 140 -16.99 -4.24 -1.42
C GLU A 140 -16.46 -5.58 -0.92
N ARG A 141 -15.78 -6.34 -1.79
CA ARG A 141 -15.13 -7.60 -1.39
C ARG A 141 -14.03 -7.39 -0.36
N VAL A 142 -13.18 -6.38 -0.54
CA VAL A 142 -12.13 -6.09 0.44
C VAL A 142 -12.73 -5.60 1.76
N ALA A 143 -13.77 -4.76 1.73
CA ALA A 143 -14.47 -4.36 2.94
C ALA A 143 -15.04 -5.58 3.69
N ALA A 144 -15.75 -6.47 3.00
CA ALA A 144 -16.29 -7.69 3.57
C ALA A 144 -15.20 -8.64 4.11
N ALA A 145 -14.06 -8.73 3.43
CA ALA A 145 -12.92 -9.52 3.92
C ALA A 145 -12.34 -8.97 5.23
N MET A 146 -12.31 -7.64 5.40
CA MET A 146 -11.84 -6.99 6.63
C MET A 146 -12.84 -7.05 7.79
N GLU A 147 -14.11 -7.39 7.54
CA GLU A 147 -15.09 -7.70 8.57
C GLU A 147 -14.87 -9.11 9.17
N ASN A 148 -14.17 -9.99 8.46
CA ASN A 148 -13.80 -11.31 8.97
C ASN A 148 -12.65 -11.17 10.00
N PRO A 149 -12.86 -11.52 11.28
CA PRO A 149 -11.86 -11.33 12.31
C PRO A 149 -10.57 -12.11 12.06
N ASN A 150 -10.65 -13.31 11.46
CA ASN A 150 -9.49 -14.14 11.17
C ASN A 150 -8.59 -13.50 10.11
N LEU A 151 -9.20 -13.03 9.00
CA LEU A 151 -8.47 -12.36 7.93
C LEU A 151 -7.90 -11.03 8.41
N ARG A 152 -8.70 -10.27 9.17
CA ARG A 152 -8.25 -9.01 9.75
C ARG A 152 -7.02 -9.22 10.62
N GLU A 153 -7.02 -10.19 11.52
CA GLU A 153 -5.87 -10.45 12.39
C GLU A 153 -4.59 -10.76 11.61
N ILE A 154 -4.68 -11.61 10.58
CA ILE A 154 -3.54 -11.93 9.70
C ILE A 154 -3.04 -10.66 9.01
N VAL A 155 -3.94 -9.89 8.39
CA VAL A 155 -3.58 -8.66 7.69
C VAL A 155 -2.93 -7.65 8.64
N GLU A 156 -3.49 -7.47 9.85
CA GLU A 156 -2.94 -6.59 10.88
C GLU A 156 -1.52 -7.01 11.27
N GLN A 157 -1.27 -8.31 11.45
CA GLN A 157 0.07 -8.83 11.76
C GLN A 157 1.07 -8.54 10.64
N CYS A 158 0.64 -8.65 9.37
CA CYS A 158 1.50 -8.38 8.22
C CYS A 158 1.82 -6.90 8.02
N VAL A 159 0.88 -5.99 8.34
CA VAL A 159 1.06 -4.53 8.16
C VAL A 159 1.64 -3.82 9.39
N THR A 160 1.74 -4.52 10.53
CA THR A 160 2.37 -4.00 11.75
C THR A 160 3.89 -3.93 11.57
N GLU A 161 4.47 -2.81 11.96
CA GLU A 161 5.92 -2.61 11.88
C GLU A 161 6.62 -3.44 12.95
N PRO A 162 7.83 -3.96 12.67
CA PRO A 162 8.68 -4.52 13.72
C PRO A 162 8.95 -3.44 14.79
N ASP A 163 8.77 -3.80 16.06
CA ASP A 163 9.24 -3.00 17.20
C ASP A 163 10.77 -2.76 17.15
#